data_AF-A0AAW6KP53-F1
#
_entry.id   AF-A0AAW6KP53-F1
#
_cell.length_a   1.000
_cell.length_b   1.000
_cell.length_c   1.000
_cell.angle_alpha   90.00
_cell.angle_beta   90.00
_cell.angle_gamma   90.00
#
_symmetry.space_group_name_H-M   'P 1'
#
loop_
_entity.id
_entity.type
_entity.pdbx_description
1 polymer ?
#
loop_
_entity_poly.entity_id
_entity_poly.type
_entity_poly.pdbx_seq_one_letter_code
_entity_poly.pdbx_strand_id
1 'polypeptide(L)' 'RLLHKIPRLPMPIVENVVEAFGHLKLIIEADVKELDEVEGIGAVRAQKIKKGLKRLQEKHYTDRQL' A
#
# COMPACT_ATOMS: atom_id res chain seq x y z
N ARG A 1 6.71 9.61 -1.15
CA ARG A 1 5.28 9.59 -0.74
C ARG A 1 4.42 8.75 -1.72
N LEU A 2 4.57 7.43 -1.75
CA LEU A 2 3.83 6.56 -2.69
C LEU A 2 2.43 6.17 -2.19
N LEU A 3 2.26 5.95 -0.87
CA LEU A 3 0.97 5.63 -0.26
C LEU A 3 -0.09 6.73 -0.47
N HIS A 4 0.33 7.99 -0.54
CA HIS A 4 -0.55 9.14 -0.82
C HIS A 4 -1.15 9.14 -2.25
N LYS A 5 -0.60 8.34 -3.18
CA LYS A 5 -1.16 8.20 -4.53
C LYS A 5 -2.29 7.17 -4.59
N ILE A 6 -2.48 6.39 -3.53
CA ILE A 6 -3.66 5.55 -3.32
C ILE A 6 -4.79 6.48 -2.85
N PRO A 7 -6.00 6.43 -3.44
CA PRO A 7 -7.03 7.44 -3.22
C PRO A 7 -7.26 7.71 -1.72
N ARG A 8 -6.84 8.92 -1.30
CA ARG A 8 -6.98 9.55 0.02
C ARG A 8 -7.05 8.57 1.19
N LEU A 9 -6.00 7.74 1.33
CA LEU A 9 -5.81 6.99 2.57
C LEU A 9 -5.69 8.01 3.73
N PRO A 10 -6.48 7.90 4.79
CA PRO A 10 -6.34 8.79 5.95
C PRO A 10 -4.92 8.68 6.52
N MET A 11 -4.37 9.80 7.00
CA MET A 11 -3.01 9.84 7.55
C MET A 11 -2.77 8.82 8.69
N PRO A 12 -3.72 8.62 9.64
CA PRO A 12 -3.55 7.60 10.67
C PRO A 12 -3.38 6.19 10.12
N ILE A 13 -4.04 5.86 9.00
CA ILE A 13 -3.89 4.54 8.37
C ILE A 13 -2.52 4.42 7.72
N VAL A 14 -1.99 5.50 7.15
CA VAL A 14 -0.63 5.51 6.61
C VAL A 14 0.39 5.27 7.73
N GLU A 15 0.20 5.89 8.89
CA GLU A 15 1.03 5.70 10.08
C GLU A 15 0.98 4.24 10.55
N ASN A 16 -0.21 3.66 10.73
CA ASN A 16 -0.36 2.25 11.14
C ASN A 16 0.31 1.27 10.17
N VAL A 17 0.20 1.51 8.86
CA VAL A 17 0.88 0.67 7.84
C VAL A 17 2.40 0.82 7.91
N VAL A 18 2.88 2.05 8.10
CA VAL A 18 4.32 2.30 8.21
C VAL A 18 4.88 1.71 9.49
N GLU A 19 4.13 1.76 10.60
CA GLU A 19 4.51 1.14 11.87
C GLU A 19 4.52 -0.40 11.77
N ALA A 20 3.50 -1.00 11.16
CA ALA A 20 3.38 -2.45 11.02
C ALA A 20 4.47 -3.08 10.14
N PHE A 21 4.86 -2.43 9.04
CA PHE A 21 5.79 -2.98 8.05
C PHE A 21 7.16 -2.28 8.02
N GLY A 22 7.32 -1.15 8.70
CA GLY A 22 8.55 -0.35 8.79
C GLY A 22 8.93 0.42 7.52
N HIS A 23 8.83 -0.20 6.35
CA HIS A 23 9.37 0.33 5.10
C HIS A 23 8.62 -0.17 3.86
N LEU A 24 8.67 0.65 2.82
CA LEU A 24 7.81 0.50 1.64
C LEU A 24 7.95 -0.84 0.92
N LYS A 25 9.13 -1.45 0.91
CA LYS A 25 9.35 -2.76 0.27
C LYS A 25 8.47 -3.85 0.91
N LEU A 26 8.44 -3.91 2.24
CA LEU A 26 7.62 -4.87 2.96
C LEU A 26 6.12 -4.61 2.75
N ILE A 27 5.70 -3.35 2.72
CA ILE A 27 4.30 -2.97 2.43
C ILE A 27 3.87 -3.45 1.02
N ILE A 28 4.79 -3.41 0.06
CA ILE A 28 4.54 -3.86 -1.31
C ILE A 28 4.44 -5.38 -1.39
N GLU A 29 5.29 -6.09 -0.65
CA GLU A 29 5.34 -7.56 -0.61
C GLU A 29 4.12 -8.12 0.13
N ALA A 30 3.66 -7.45 1.19
CA ALA A 30 2.53 -7.84 2.05
C ALA A 30 1.28 -8.23 1.27
N ASP A 31 0.69 -9.38 1.60
CA ASP A 31 -0.56 -9.84 1.02
C ASP A 31 -1.77 -9.09 1.61
N VAL A 32 -2.97 -9.40 1.09
CA VAL A 32 -4.19 -8.71 1.53
C VAL A 32 -4.55 -9.05 2.98
N LYS A 33 -4.20 -10.25 3.47
CA LYS A 33 -4.49 -10.68 4.84
C LYS A 33 -3.57 -9.96 5.83
N GLU A 34 -2.28 -9.88 5.53
CA GLU A 34 -1.31 -9.13 6.35
C GLU A 34 -1.71 -7.64 6.44
N LEU A 35 -2.21 -7.06 5.35
CA LEU A 35 -2.74 -5.69 5.36
C LEU A 35 -4.06 -5.57 6.14
N ASP A 36 -4.88 -6.62 6.21
CA ASP A 36 -6.14 -6.62 6.96
C ASP A 36 -5.91 -6.67 8.48
N GLU A 37 -4.82 -7.31 8.91
CA GLU A 37 -4.41 -7.40 10.31
C GLU A 37 -3.93 -6.06 10.90
N VAL A 38 -3.63 -5.07 10.07
CA VAL A 38 -3.27 -3.72 10.53
C VAL A 38 -4.50 -2.97 11.04
N GLU A 39 -4.36 -2.40 12.24
CA GLU A 39 -5.41 -1.65 12.91
C GLU A 39 -6.02 -0.58 12.00
N GLY A 40 -7.36 -0.61 11.87
CA GLY A 40 -8.12 0.38 11.11
C GLY A 40 -8.15 0.18 9.58
N ILE A 41 -7.53 -0.87 9.03
CA ILE A 41 -7.57 -1.14 7.57
C ILE A 41 -8.87 -1.86 7.18
N GLY A 42 -9.05 -3.10 7.59
CA GLY A 42 -10.15 -3.92 7.14
C GLY A 42 -10.02 -4.35 5.67
N ALA A 43 -10.62 -5.49 5.32
CA ALA A 43 -10.39 -6.18 4.05
C ALA A 43 -10.62 -5.31 2.80
N VAL A 44 -11.63 -4.43 2.82
CA VAL A 44 -11.93 -3.51 1.70
C VAL A 44 -10.79 -2.53 1.45
N ARG A 45 -10.19 -1.96 2.50
CA ARG A 45 -9.06 -1.03 2.35
C ARG A 45 -7.78 -1.79 2.02
N ALA A 46 -7.56 -2.96 2.62
CA ALA A 46 -6.43 -3.83 2.31
C ALA A 46 -6.35 -4.15 0.81
N GLN A 47 -7.48 -4.54 0.20
CA GLN A 47 -7.55 -4.76 -1.25
C GLN A 47 -7.25 -3.50 -2.07
N LYS A 48 -7.77 -2.33 -1.65
CA LYS A 48 -7.52 -1.05 -2.34
C LYS A 48 -6.03 -0.67 -2.26
N ILE A 49 -5.39 -0.87 -1.11
CA ILE A 49 -3.97 -0.62 -0.91
C ILE A 49 -3.15 -1.53 -1.83
N LYS A 50 -3.36 -2.84 -1.79
CA LYS A 50 -2.62 -3.80 -2.64
C LYS A 50 -2.78 -3.49 -4.13
N LYS A 51 -4.01 -3.21 -4.59
CA LYS A 51 -4.26 -2.80 -5.99
C LYS A 51 -3.58 -1.48 -6.35
N GLY A 52 -3.59 -0.51 -5.44
CA GLY A 52 -2.91 0.79 -5.64
C GLY A 52 -1.40 0.64 -5.76
N LEU A 53 -0.78 -0.16 -4.89
CA LEU A 53 0.65 -0.46 -4.93
C LEU A 53 1.05 -1.18 -6.22
N LYS A 54 0.28 -2.19 -6.63
CA LYS A 54 0.52 -2.91 -7.88
C LYS A 54 0.50 -1.99 -9.10
N ARG A 55 -0.51 -1.11 -9.21
CA ARG A 55 -0.60 -0.12 -10.28
C ARG A 55 0.58 0.86 -10.30
N LEU A 56 1.10 1.23 -9.13
CA LEU A 56 2.28 2.09 -9.04
C LEU A 56 3.53 1.36 -9.53
N GLN A 57 3.70 0.09 -9.18
CA GLN A 57 4.81 -0.73 -9.69
C GLN A 57 4.76 -0.89 -11.21
N GLU A 58 3.58 -1.19 -11.76
CA GLU A 58 3.35 -1.34 -13.20
C GLU A 58 3.75 -0.05 -13.95
N LYS A 59 3.29 1.12 -13.49
CA LYS A 59 3.67 2.42 -14.07
C LYS A 59 5.19 2.64 -14.02
N HIS A 60 5.82 2.39 -12.86
CA HIS A 60 7.26 2.53 -12.71
C HIS A 60 8.09 1.56 -13.56
N TYR A 61 7.51 0.44 -13.98
CA TYR A 61 8.15 -0.51 -14.88
C TYR A 61 8.01 -0.07 -16.34
N THR A 62 6.81 0.35 -16.76
CA THR A 62 6.57 0.90 -18.10
C THR A 62 7.43 2.13 -18.36
N ASP A 63 7.51 3.08 -17.42
CA ASP A 63 8.32 4.30 -17.54
C ASP A 63 9.83 4.02 -17.66
N ARG A 64 10.31 2.85 -17.22
CA ARG A 64 11.73 2.46 -17.31
C ARG A 64 12.09 1.66 -18.56
N GLN A 65 11.10 1.22 -19.33
CA GLN A 65 11.29 0.48 -20.59
C GLN A 65 11.07 1.34 -21.84
N LEU A 66 10.71 2.63 -21.66
CA LEU A 66 10.60 3.64 -22.72
C LEU A 66 11.85 4.52 -22.73
#